data_AF-A0A947AFG5-F1
#
_entry.id   AF-A0A947AFG5-F1
#
_cell.length_a   1.000
_cell.length_b   1.000
_cell.length_c   1.000
_cell.angle_alpha   90.00
_cell.angle_beta   90.00
_cell.angle_gamma   90.00
#
_symmetry.space_group_name_H-M   'P 1'
#
loop_
_entity.id
_entity.type
_entity.pdbx_description
1 polymer ?
#
loop_
_entity_poly.entity_id
_entity_poly.type
_entity_poly.pdbx_seq_one_letter_code
_entity_poly.pdbx_strand_id
1 'polypeptide(L)'
;MSGKLFKNFSFFSATLSFFILVGIFAVLFSYAQDALHEFGFDFLYNETWEADEDDEGGIFGGYVPIVGTLLSTLIAMAIATPLAMGIAIFLTEIATEKLVKPVSIAIELLAAIPSIIYGMWGLFYFAPIVQATVGGNGVGLLTAGIVLAIMIIPFMAAITR
;
A
#
# COMPACT_ATOMS: atom_id res chain seq x y z
N MET A 1 -36.84 -22.55 -3.93
CA MET A 1 -35.88 -23.09 -2.94
C MET A 1 -34.50 -22.42 -3.03
N SER A 2 -34.00 -22.12 -4.24
CA SER A 2 -32.69 -21.46 -4.47
C SER A 2 -32.51 -20.07 -3.81
N GLY A 3 -33.50 -19.17 -3.87
CA GLY A 3 -33.34 -17.78 -3.36
C GLY A 3 -33.17 -17.64 -1.83
N LYS A 4 -33.80 -18.52 -1.03
CA LYS A 4 -33.65 -18.51 0.44
C LYS A 4 -32.28 -19.06 0.85
N LEU A 5 -31.80 -20.09 0.15
CA LEU A 5 -30.45 -20.65 0.33
C LEU A 5 -29.37 -19.62 0.00
N PHE A 6 -29.49 -18.95 -1.15
CA PHE A 6 -28.55 -17.89 -1.54
C PHE A 6 -28.53 -16.74 -0.52
N LYS A 7 -29.71 -16.23 -0.13
CA LYS A 7 -29.81 -15.16 0.88
C LYS A 7 -29.16 -15.55 2.21
N ASN A 8 -29.41 -16.76 2.71
CA ASN A 8 -28.83 -17.22 3.97
C ASN A 8 -27.31 -17.40 3.88
N PHE A 9 -26.80 -17.91 2.75
CA PHE A 9 -25.37 -18.07 2.52
C PHE A 9 -24.64 -16.73 2.41
N SER A 10 -25.19 -15.78 1.64
CA SER A 10 -24.64 -14.42 1.54
C SER A 10 -24.67 -13.71 2.90
N PHE A 11 -25.75 -13.86 3.67
CA PHE A 11 -25.85 -13.27 5.01
C PHE A 11 -24.85 -13.89 5.99
N PHE A 12 -24.68 -15.20 5.96
CA PHE A 12 -23.67 -15.91 6.73
C PHE A 12 -22.25 -15.45 6.37
N SER A 13 -21.92 -15.38 5.07
CA SER A 13 -20.62 -14.91 4.60
C SER A 13 -20.34 -13.47 5.02
N ALA A 14 -21.31 -12.56 4.87
CA ALA A 14 -21.15 -11.17 5.30
C ALA A 14 -20.92 -11.06 6.82
N THR A 15 -21.67 -11.84 7.60
CA THR A 15 -21.54 -11.88 9.07
C THR A 15 -20.20 -12.47 9.49
N LEU A 16 -19.76 -13.55 8.83
CA LEU A 16 -18.46 -14.17 9.07
C LEU A 16 -17.31 -13.20 8.75
N SER A 17 -17.35 -12.53 7.60
CA SER A 17 -16.37 -11.51 7.23
C SER A 17 -16.31 -10.37 8.24
N PHE A 18 -17.48 -9.91 8.73
CA PHE A 18 -17.53 -8.90 9.77
C PHE A 18 -16.84 -9.36 11.06
N PHE A 19 -17.13 -10.56 11.56
CA PHE A 19 -16.48 -11.08 12.76
C PHE A 19 -14.98 -11.35 12.58
N ILE A 20 -14.55 -11.75 11.39
CA ILE A 20 -13.13 -11.89 11.07
C ILE A 20 -12.44 -10.53 11.15
N LEU A 21 -13.02 -9.47 10.57
CA LEU A 21 -12.46 -8.12 10.66
C LEU A 21 -12.38 -7.62 12.10
N VAL A 22 -13.43 -7.86 12.90
CA VAL A 22 -13.43 -7.54 14.33
C VAL A 22 -12.35 -8.33 15.08
N GLY A 23 -12.17 -9.61 14.77
CA GLY A 23 -11.12 -10.46 15.35
C GLY A 23 -9.72 -9.97 15.00
N ILE A 24 -9.47 -9.63 13.73
CA ILE A 24 -8.19 -9.04 13.28
C ILE A 24 -7.93 -7.73 14.03
N PHE A 25 -8.94 -6.85 14.12
CA PHE A 25 -8.81 -5.61 14.86
C PHE A 25 -8.48 -5.85 16.34
N ALA A 26 -9.17 -6.78 17.01
CA ALA A 26 -8.92 -7.09 18.40
C ALA A 26 -7.50 -7.62 18.65
N VAL A 27 -6.99 -8.48 17.76
CA VAL A 27 -5.62 -9.00 17.82
C VAL A 27 -4.59 -7.88 17.61
N LEU A 28 -4.77 -7.05 16.58
CA LEU A 28 -3.87 -5.93 16.31
C LEU A 28 -3.89 -4.92 17.47
N PHE A 29 -5.06 -4.66 18.05
CA PHE A 29 -5.19 -3.79 19.20
C PHE A 29 -4.46 -4.35 20.43
N SER A 30 -4.57 -5.66 20.68
CA SER A 30 -3.81 -6.33 21.75
C SER A 30 -2.30 -6.15 21.57
N TYR A 31 -1.79 -6.44 20.38
CA TYR A 31 -0.35 -6.28 20.11
C TYR A 31 0.11 -4.82 20.19
N ALA A 32 -0.72 -3.87 19.76
CA ALA A 32 -0.42 -2.46 19.89
C ALA A 32 -0.35 -2.02 21.36
N GLN A 33 -1.22 -2.57 22.23
CA GLN A 33 -1.17 -2.33 23.68
C GLN A 33 0.09 -2.93 24.30
N ASP A 34 0.44 -4.17 23.95
CA ASP A 34 1.66 -4.82 24.46
C ASP A 34 2.92 -4.03 24.09
N ALA A 35 3.03 -3.56 22.85
CA ALA A 35 4.12 -2.70 22.41
C ALA A 35 4.17 -1.36 23.18
N LEU A 36 3.02 -0.72 23.42
CA LEU A 36 2.97 0.54 24.19
C LEU A 36 3.28 0.34 25.68
N HIS A 37 2.98 -0.83 26.24
CA HIS A 37 3.35 -1.16 27.63
C HIS A 37 4.85 -1.41 27.78
N GLU A 38 5.46 -2.08 26.80
CA GLU A 38 6.90 -2.38 26.80
C GLU A 38 7.74 -1.11 26.55
N PHE A 39 7.42 -0.36 25.50
CA PHE A 39 8.23 0.78 25.03
C PHE A 39 7.70 2.14 25.49
N GLY A 40 6.55 2.19 26.16
CA GLY A 40 5.90 3.41 26.61
C GLY A 40 5.42 4.30 25.45
N PHE A 41 5.01 5.52 25.79
CA PHE A 41 4.64 6.54 24.79
C PHE A 41 5.84 7.07 24.01
N ASP A 42 7.06 6.86 24.51
CA ASP A 42 8.30 7.27 23.84
C ASP A 42 8.47 6.54 22.50
N PHE A 43 7.93 5.32 22.37
CA PHE A 43 7.83 4.56 21.12
C PHE A 43 7.40 5.42 19.92
N LEU A 44 6.43 6.34 20.11
CA LEU A 44 5.88 7.14 19.02
C LEU A 44 6.85 8.20 18.49
N TYR A 45 7.84 8.61 19.28
CA TYR A 45 8.82 9.65 18.96
C TYR A 45 10.23 9.13 18.83
N ASN A 46 10.48 7.90 19.30
CA ASN A 46 11.78 7.27 19.23
C ASN A 46 12.08 6.80 17.81
N GLU A 47 13.25 7.20 17.30
CA GLU A 47 13.75 6.87 15.96
C GLU A 47 14.69 5.65 15.97
N THR A 48 15.16 5.25 17.15
CA THR A 48 16.17 4.20 17.33
C THR A 48 15.57 2.83 17.03
N TRP A 49 16.23 2.06 16.18
CA TRP A 49 15.87 0.67 15.91
C TRP A 49 17.10 -0.20 16.13
N GLU A 50 17.16 -0.84 17.29
CA GLU A 50 18.27 -1.65 17.77
C GLU A 50 17.76 -3.05 18.12
N ALA A 51 17.78 -3.94 17.13
CA ALA A 51 17.25 -5.29 17.25
C ALA A 51 18.23 -6.30 17.88
N ASP A 52 19.47 -5.88 18.17
CA ASP A 52 20.62 -6.77 18.43
C ASP A 52 21.30 -6.47 19.79
N GLU A 53 20.52 -6.05 20.80
CA GLU A 53 21.04 -5.93 22.17
C GLU A 53 21.08 -7.32 22.84
N ASP A 54 22.31 -7.80 23.05
CA ASP A 54 22.76 -9.17 23.39
C ASP A 54 22.12 -9.87 24.61
N ASP A 55 21.12 -9.32 25.31
CA ASP A 55 20.34 -10.05 26.35
C ASP A 55 19.23 -9.21 27.03
N GLU A 56 19.02 -7.93 26.67
CA GLU A 56 18.08 -7.03 27.39
C GLU A 56 16.79 -6.67 26.63
N GLY A 57 16.59 -7.21 25.42
CA GLY A 57 15.42 -6.91 24.59
C GLY A 57 15.63 -5.63 23.80
N GLY A 58 15.60 -5.74 22.47
CA GLY A 58 15.93 -4.62 21.59
C GLY A 58 15.02 -3.40 21.74
N ILE A 59 15.57 -2.21 21.46
CA ILE A 59 14.82 -0.95 21.42
C ILE A 59 14.19 -0.80 20.03
N PHE A 60 12.87 -0.68 19.98
CA PHE A 60 12.12 -0.52 18.71
C PHE A 60 11.37 0.81 18.70
N GLY A 61 11.88 1.78 17.95
CA GLY A 61 11.25 3.07 17.71
C GLY A 61 10.18 3.01 16.62
N GLY A 62 8.99 3.52 16.92
CA GLY A 62 7.85 3.59 16.00
C GLY A 62 7.86 4.82 15.10
N TYR A 63 8.64 5.85 15.40
CA TYR A 63 8.58 7.12 14.69
C TYR A 63 8.91 6.98 13.19
N VAL A 64 10.06 6.37 12.86
CA VAL A 64 10.53 6.19 11.49
C VAL A 64 9.54 5.39 10.63
N PRO A 65 9.03 4.21 11.04
CA PRO A 65 8.05 3.48 10.24
C PRO A 65 6.73 4.23 10.11
N ILE A 66 6.22 4.88 11.16
CA ILE A 66 4.96 5.64 11.10
C ILE A 66 5.08 6.80 10.11
N VAL A 67 6.07 7.68 10.31
CA VAL A 67 6.28 8.85 9.45
C VAL A 67 6.64 8.43 8.03
N GLY A 68 7.48 7.40 7.88
CA GLY A 68 7.87 6.85 6.58
C GLY A 68 6.67 6.33 5.79
N THR A 69 5.76 5.58 6.41
CA THR A 69 4.53 5.12 5.75
C THR A 69 3.61 6.28 5.39
N LEU A 70 3.41 7.25 6.28
CA LEU A 70 2.55 8.41 6.00
C LEU A 70 3.08 9.24 4.83
N LEU A 71 4.37 9.58 4.84
CA LEU A 71 4.98 10.40 3.80
C LEU A 71 5.07 9.67 2.46
N SER A 72 5.45 8.39 2.45
CA SER A 72 5.48 7.61 1.20
C SER A 72 4.09 7.45 0.59
N THR A 73 3.06 7.25 1.42
CA THR A 73 1.66 7.21 0.99
C THR A 73 1.20 8.57 0.45
N LEU A 74 1.57 9.67 1.11
CA LEU A 74 1.24 11.02 0.64
C LEU A 74 1.84 11.28 -0.76
N ILE A 75 3.12 10.96 -0.95
CA ILE A 75 3.81 11.10 -2.24
C ILE A 75 3.11 10.21 -3.29
N ALA A 76 2.82 8.97 -2.94
CA ALA A 76 2.17 8.03 -3.84
C ALA A 76 0.80 8.54 -4.31
N MET A 77 -0.04 9.00 -3.38
CA MET A 77 -1.36 9.56 -3.69
C MET A 77 -1.27 10.85 -4.50
N ALA A 78 -0.33 11.75 -4.17
CA ALA A 78 -0.15 13.00 -4.90
C ALA A 78 0.16 12.79 -6.39
N ILE A 79 0.89 11.70 -6.72
CA ILE A 79 1.23 11.34 -8.10
C ILE A 79 0.11 10.50 -8.74
N ALA A 80 -0.32 9.44 -8.05
CA ALA A 80 -1.19 8.45 -8.64
C ALA A 80 -2.63 8.96 -8.82
N THR A 81 -3.14 9.81 -7.93
CA THR A 81 -4.53 10.29 -7.98
C THR A 81 -4.82 11.08 -9.26
N PRO A 82 -4.08 12.16 -9.59
CA PRO A 82 -4.33 12.91 -10.81
C PRO A 82 -4.10 12.06 -12.07
N LEU A 83 -3.09 11.17 -12.05
CA LEU A 83 -2.77 10.32 -13.18
C LEU A 83 -3.84 9.24 -13.44
N ALA A 84 -4.30 8.57 -12.38
CA ALA A 84 -5.38 7.59 -12.46
C ALA A 84 -6.70 8.23 -12.91
N MET A 85 -7.01 9.43 -12.42
CA MET A 85 -8.17 10.18 -12.87
C MET A 85 -8.06 10.56 -14.36
N GLY A 86 -6.88 10.99 -14.81
CA GLY A 86 -6.62 11.26 -16.23
C GLY A 86 -6.77 10.02 -17.11
N ILE A 87 -6.28 8.86 -16.66
CA ILE A 87 -6.46 7.58 -17.36
C ILE A 87 -7.95 7.22 -17.46
N ALA A 88 -8.69 7.34 -16.36
CA ALA A 88 -10.12 7.02 -16.34
C ALA A 88 -10.91 7.91 -17.31
N ILE A 89 -10.75 9.24 -17.22
CA ILE A 89 -11.40 10.19 -18.14
C ILE A 89 -11.01 9.91 -19.59
N PHE A 90 -9.73 9.64 -19.85
CA PHE A 90 -9.29 9.31 -21.21
C PHE A 90 -10.01 8.06 -21.73
N LEU A 91 -10.11 7.00 -20.93
CA LEU A 91 -10.73 5.75 -21.36
C LEU A 91 -12.24 5.83 -21.51
N THR A 92 -12.93 6.68 -20.72
CA THR A 92 -14.39 6.81 -20.77
C THR A 92 -14.88 7.81 -21.80
N GLU A 93 -14.23 8.98 -21.88
CA GLU A 93 -14.75 10.12 -22.65
C GLU A 93 -13.98 10.40 -23.95
N ILE A 94 -12.69 10.07 -24.01
CA ILE A 94 -11.79 10.54 -25.07
C ILE A 94 -11.37 9.39 -26.01
N ALA A 95 -11.15 8.19 -25.48
CA ALA A 95 -10.58 7.07 -26.19
C ALA A 95 -11.57 6.47 -27.20
N THR A 96 -11.08 6.20 -28.41
CA THR A 96 -11.84 5.48 -29.43
C THR A 96 -11.98 4.00 -29.03
N GLU A 97 -13.07 3.33 -29.44
CA GLU A 97 -13.36 1.92 -29.10
C GLU A 97 -12.17 0.96 -29.35
N LYS A 98 -11.35 1.24 -30.36
CA LYS A 98 -10.14 0.45 -30.69
C LYS A 98 -9.02 0.56 -29.65
N LEU A 99 -8.94 1.66 -28.91
CA LEU A 99 -7.91 1.93 -27.90
C LEU A 99 -8.36 1.50 -26.50
N VAL A 100 -9.65 1.59 -26.20
CA VAL A 100 -10.19 1.24 -24.87
C VAL A 100 -9.78 -0.18 -24.47
N LYS A 101 -9.99 -1.15 -25.37
CA LYS A 101 -9.73 -2.58 -25.10
C LYS A 101 -8.24 -2.88 -24.83
N PRO A 102 -7.28 -2.55 -25.71
CA PRO A 102 -5.87 -2.87 -25.46
C PRO A 102 -5.30 -2.12 -24.26
N VAL A 103 -5.69 -0.85 -24.03
CA VAL A 103 -5.20 -0.08 -22.88
C VAL A 103 -5.77 -0.64 -21.57
N SER A 104 -7.06 -1.01 -21.53
CA SER A 104 -7.65 -1.64 -20.35
C SER A 104 -6.95 -2.95 -20.00
N ILE A 105 -6.66 -3.79 -21.01
CA ILE A 105 -5.90 -5.04 -20.82
C ILE A 105 -4.50 -4.72 -20.27
N ALA A 106 -3.80 -3.71 -20.80
CA ALA A 106 -2.48 -3.33 -20.28
C ALA A 106 -2.53 -2.89 -18.81
N ILE A 107 -3.56 -2.14 -18.41
CA ILE A 107 -3.77 -1.72 -17.01
C ILE A 107 -4.06 -2.92 -16.13
N GLU A 108 -4.92 -3.84 -16.55
CA GLU A 108 -5.21 -5.09 -15.82
C GLU A 108 -3.95 -5.96 -15.66
N LEU A 109 -3.11 -6.03 -16.71
CA LEU A 109 -1.83 -6.74 -16.65
C LEU A 109 -0.84 -6.07 -15.70
N LEU A 110 -0.80 -4.73 -15.63
CA LEU A 110 -0.01 -4.01 -14.63
C LEU A 110 -0.49 -4.34 -13.22
N ALA A 111 -1.81 -4.34 -12.98
CA ALA A 111 -2.39 -4.69 -11.67
C ALA A 111 -2.07 -6.13 -11.22
N ALA A 112 -1.82 -7.04 -12.16
CA ALA A 112 -1.51 -8.44 -11.89
C ALA A 112 -0.04 -8.68 -11.49
N ILE A 113 0.84 -7.68 -11.62
CA ILE A 113 2.24 -7.82 -11.26
C ILE A 113 2.36 -8.00 -9.72
N PRO A 114 3.05 -9.04 -9.22
CA PRO A 114 3.25 -9.22 -7.80
C PRO A 114 3.98 -8.04 -7.16
N SER A 115 3.56 -7.63 -5.97
CA SER A 115 4.14 -6.47 -5.27
C SER A 115 5.65 -6.56 -5.03
N ILE A 116 6.18 -7.77 -4.83
CA ILE A 116 7.62 -7.99 -4.67
C ILE A 116 8.43 -7.60 -5.92
N ILE A 117 7.84 -7.77 -7.11
CA ILE A 117 8.48 -7.40 -8.37
C ILE A 117 8.59 -5.88 -8.45
N TYR A 118 7.53 -5.14 -8.09
CA TYR A 118 7.59 -3.68 -7.99
C TYR A 118 8.63 -3.21 -6.99
N GLY A 119 8.73 -3.86 -5.82
CA GLY A 119 9.73 -3.54 -4.80
C GLY A 119 11.17 -3.74 -5.29
N MET A 120 11.48 -4.90 -5.86
CA MET A 120 12.82 -5.17 -6.41
C MET A 120 13.13 -4.26 -7.60
N TRP A 121 12.18 -4.04 -8.50
CA TRP A 121 12.35 -3.12 -9.62
C TRP A 121 12.60 -1.68 -9.15
N GLY A 122 11.89 -1.25 -8.10
CA GLY A 122 12.12 0.02 -7.43
C GLY A 122 13.54 0.14 -6.90
N LEU A 123 14.05 -0.90 -6.25
CA LEU A 123 15.39 -0.91 -5.68
C LEU A 123 16.49 -0.96 -6.76
N PHE A 124 16.35 -1.81 -7.78
CA PHE A 124 17.41 -2.01 -8.78
C PHE A 124 17.38 -1.00 -9.93
N TYR A 125 16.24 -0.36 -10.19
CA TYR A 125 16.06 0.56 -11.31
C TYR A 125 15.78 2.00 -10.86
N PHE A 126 14.78 2.21 -9.99
CA PHE A 126 14.45 3.58 -9.55
C PHE A 126 15.44 4.16 -8.57
N ALA A 127 15.93 3.38 -7.60
CA ALA A 127 16.86 3.90 -6.60
C ALA A 127 18.15 4.48 -7.24
N PRO A 128 18.80 3.81 -8.21
CA PRO A 128 19.94 4.40 -8.93
C PRO A 128 19.58 5.67 -9.71
N ILE A 129 18.40 5.72 -10.34
CA ILE A 129 17.95 6.92 -11.07
C ILE A 129 17.74 8.09 -10.11
N VAL A 130 17.07 7.86 -8.98
CA VAL A 130 16.82 8.87 -7.95
C VAL A 130 18.14 9.32 -7.33
N GLN A 131 19.07 8.40 -7.06
CA GLN A 131 20.41 8.73 -6.60
C GLN A 131 21.16 9.63 -7.59
N ALA A 132 21.08 9.35 -8.89
CA ALA A 132 21.77 10.13 -9.91
C ALA A 132 21.14 11.51 -10.15
N THR A 133 19.83 11.66 -9.95
CA THR A 133 19.07 12.88 -10.27
C THR A 133 18.84 13.80 -9.08
N VAL A 134 18.51 13.23 -7.92
CA VAL A 134 18.17 13.96 -6.68
C VAL A 134 19.31 13.89 -5.67
N GLY A 135 20.16 12.86 -5.74
CA GLY A 135 21.23 12.62 -4.78
C GLY A 135 20.85 11.68 -3.63
N GLY A 136 21.75 11.53 -2.66
CA GLY A 136 21.58 10.62 -1.52
C GLY A 136 21.82 9.15 -1.87
N ASN A 137 21.24 8.24 -1.08
CA ASN A 137 21.43 6.79 -1.24
C ASN A 137 20.47 6.16 -2.27
N GLY A 138 19.58 6.93 -2.89
CA GLY A 138 18.57 6.44 -3.83
C GLY A 138 17.44 5.64 -3.19
N VAL A 139 17.71 4.86 -2.16
CA VAL A 139 16.71 4.13 -1.36
C VAL A 139 16.16 5.07 -0.29
N GLY A 140 15.06 5.75 -0.60
CA GLY A 140 14.43 6.74 0.28
C GLY A 140 12.96 6.98 -0.04
N LEU A 141 12.35 7.95 0.66
CA LEU A 141 10.91 8.22 0.57
C LEU A 141 10.41 8.51 -0.84
N LEU A 142 11.21 9.22 -1.65
CA LEU A 142 10.84 9.54 -3.03
C LEU A 142 10.75 8.28 -3.90
N THR A 143 11.75 7.41 -3.83
CA THR A 143 11.76 6.14 -4.56
C THR A 143 10.61 5.24 -4.12
N ALA A 144 10.40 5.10 -2.81
CA ALA A 144 9.27 4.35 -2.27
C ALA A 144 7.93 4.92 -2.74
N GLY A 145 7.74 6.24 -2.66
CA GLY A 145 6.52 6.92 -3.08
C GLY A 145 6.24 6.77 -4.58
N ILE A 146 7.25 6.87 -5.44
CA ILE A 146 7.10 6.66 -6.89
C ILE A 146 6.71 5.22 -7.21
N VAL A 147 7.39 4.24 -6.60
CA VAL A 147 7.10 2.81 -6.81
C VAL A 147 5.68 2.48 -6.35
N LEU A 148 5.29 2.98 -5.17
CA LEU A 148 3.93 2.85 -4.66
C LEU A 148 2.91 3.52 -5.59
N ALA A 149 3.20 4.72 -6.11
CA ALA A 149 2.33 5.40 -7.06
C ALA A 149 2.06 4.51 -8.29
N ILE A 150 3.11 3.95 -8.89
CA ILE A 150 3.01 3.07 -10.06
C ILE A 150 2.17 1.82 -9.74
N MET A 151 2.37 1.24 -8.57
CA MET A 151 1.65 0.05 -8.12
C MET A 151 0.14 0.32 -7.93
N ILE A 152 -0.25 1.48 -7.40
CA ILE A 152 -1.67 1.78 -7.11
C ILE A 152 -2.44 2.38 -8.28
N ILE A 153 -1.76 2.91 -9.31
CA ILE A 153 -2.41 3.52 -10.50
C ILE A 153 -3.43 2.58 -11.15
N PRO A 154 -3.12 1.30 -11.43
CA PRO A 154 -4.08 0.42 -12.08
C PRO A 154 -5.35 0.20 -11.27
N PHE A 155 -5.21 0.04 -9.95
CA PHE A 155 -6.34 -0.13 -9.05
C PHE A 155 -7.18 1.15 -8.95
N MET A 156 -6.55 2.32 -8.82
CA MET A 156 -7.28 3.58 -8.78
C MET A 156 -8.00 3.88 -10.09
N ALA A 157 -7.33 3.69 -11.24
CA ALA A 157 -7.93 3.90 -12.55
C ALA A 157 -9.11 2.94 -12.83
N ALA A 158 -9.06 1.72 -12.30
CA ALA A 158 -10.15 0.75 -12.40
C ALA A 158 -11.36 1.11 -11.53
N ILE A 159 -11.15 1.78 -10.39
CA ILE A 159 -12.22 2.22 -9.49
C ILE A 159 -12.90 3.51 -10.02
N THR A 160 -12.13 4.39 -10.67
CA THR A 160 -12.62 5.71 -11.12
C THR A 160 -13.25 5.72 -12.52
N ARG A 161 -13.10 4.64 -13.29
CA ARG A 161 -13.74 4.45 -14.60
C ARG A 161 -15.14 3.85 -14.45
#